data_AF-A0AAU9UNU6-F1
#
_entry.id   AF-A0AAU9UNU6-F1
#
_cell.length_a   1.000
_cell.length_b   1.000
_cell.length_c   1.000
_cell.angle_alpha   90.00
_cell.angle_beta   90.00
_cell.angle_gamma   90.00
#
_symmetry.space_group_name_H-M   'P 1'
#
loop_
_entity.id
_entity.type
_entity.pdbx_description
1 polymer ?
#
loop_
_entity_poly.entity_id
_entity_poly.type
_entity_poly.pdbx_seq_one_letter_code
_entity_poly.pdbx_strand_id
1 'polypeptide(L)'
;MTFKTLAVASNLATLVTKCCKKFRTECIKIQDEQRKKLSENFLLLWQEEVPVLINKKALEDQFDKRQSKKIVLPSKEDVKRLYDYLNNECNICLEILKDEFNFNAWKLLTQCTLISIQIFNRRRAGEIERLLIANYQTKQDLTEHIDKELYKKLADTTKNFAKQFVRLTIRGKRGRPVPVLLNPLAVNCIDTILAYREQANVRSNNEFIFSVPGNNDTAKKYIRACPLMRRFSTDCGAAMPSTLRGTTLRKHVALTLHY
;
A
#
# COMPACT_ATOMS: atom_id res chain seq x y z
N MET A 1 16.18 25.46 24.83
CA MET A 1 16.91 24.18 24.76
C MET A 1 16.75 23.62 23.35
N THR A 2 17.83 23.48 22.56
CA THR A 2 17.78 22.92 21.20
C THR A 2 18.44 21.55 21.19
N PHE A 3 17.77 20.56 20.60
CA PHE A 3 18.23 19.17 20.58
C PHE A 3 18.77 18.81 19.20
N LYS A 4 19.78 17.92 19.12
CA LYS A 4 20.30 17.43 17.83
C LYS A 4 19.40 16.40 17.16
N THR A 5 18.71 15.55 17.93
CA THR A 5 17.78 14.54 17.42
C THR A 5 16.62 14.33 18.37
N LEU A 6 15.47 13.92 17.82
CA LEU A 6 14.28 13.57 18.62
C LEU A 6 14.56 12.53 19.71
N ALA A 7 15.35 11.49 19.39
CA ALA A 7 15.67 10.42 20.34
C ALA A 7 16.44 10.95 21.57
N VAL A 8 17.38 11.88 21.36
CA VAL A 8 18.11 12.52 22.46
C VAL A 8 17.18 13.39 23.31
N ALA A 9 16.27 14.13 22.68
CA ALA A 9 15.30 14.97 23.39
C ALA A 9 14.37 14.13 24.29
N SER A 10 13.80 13.04 23.76
CA SER A 10 12.91 12.15 24.52
C SER A 10 13.63 11.41 25.65
N ASN A 11 14.87 10.96 25.42
CA ASN A 11 15.67 10.30 26.44
C ASN A 11 16.04 11.27 27.56
N LEU A 12 16.47 12.49 27.24
CA LEU A 12 16.78 13.51 28.25
C LEU A 12 15.54 13.86 29.08
N ALA A 13 14.39 14.07 28.42
CA ALA A 13 13.12 14.35 29.11
C ALA A 13 12.77 13.27 30.14
N THR A 14 12.99 12.01 29.77
CA THR A 14 12.75 10.86 30.63
C THR A 14 13.74 10.82 31.80
N LEU A 15 15.03 11.05 31.56
CA LEU A 15 16.07 11.02 32.58
C LEU A 15 15.90 12.14 33.61
N VAL A 16 15.65 13.38 33.17
CA VAL A 16 15.41 14.52 34.06
C VAL A 16 14.18 14.29 34.94
N THR A 17 13.10 13.73 34.38
CA THR A 17 11.91 13.34 35.16
C THR A 17 12.24 12.30 36.23
N LYS A 18 13.07 11.30 35.91
CA LYS A 18 13.51 10.27 36.87
C LYS A 18 14.37 10.87 37.99
N CYS A 19 15.31 11.75 37.65
CA CYS A 19 16.14 12.45 38.63
C CYS A 19 15.30 13.31 39.57
N CYS A 20 14.34 14.07 39.03
CA CYS A 20 13.47 14.92 39.84
C CYS A 20 12.56 14.10 40.76
N LYS A 21 12.02 12.97 40.28
CA LYS A 21 11.27 12.02 41.14
C LYS A 21 12.12 11.46 42.26
N LYS A 22 13.38 11.08 41.98
CA LYS A 22 14.32 10.59 43.00
C LYS A 22 14.64 11.67 44.03
N PHE A 23 14.88 12.90 43.59
CA PHE A 23 15.11 14.04 44.47
C PHE A 23 13.88 14.31 45.38
N ARG A 24 12.67 14.30 44.82
CA ARG A 24 11.42 14.42 45.59
C ARG A 24 11.31 13.33 46.67
N THR A 25 11.64 12.08 46.34
CA THR A 25 11.64 10.97 47.31
C THR A 25 12.63 11.21 48.44
N GLU A 26 13.83 11.74 48.17
CA GLU A 26 14.80 12.08 49.22
C GLU A 26 14.30 13.22 50.11
N CYS A 27 13.68 14.27 49.54
CA CYS A 27 13.08 15.37 50.31
C CYS A 27 12.00 14.88 51.27
N ILE A 28 11.18 13.89 50.86
CA ILE A 28 10.16 13.27 51.74
C ILE A 28 10.81 12.54 52.92
N LYS A 29 11.91 11.81 52.69
CA LYS A 29 12.61 11.07 53.76
C LYS A 29 13.19 12.00 54.82
N ILE A 30 13.69 13.17 54.43
CA ILE A 30 14.28 14.16 55.33
C ILE A 30 13.28 15.20 55.86
N GLN A 31 11.98 15.06 55.52
CA GLN A 31 10.90 15.99 55.88
C GLN A 31 11.13 17.45 55.44
N ASP A 32 11.83 17.66 54.32
CA ASP A 32 12.06 19.00 53.75
C ASP A 32 10.93 19.37 52.77
N GLU A 33 9.90 20.02 53.32
CA GLU A 33 8.68 20.35 52.59
C GLU A 33 8.91 21.48 51.55
N GLN A 34 9.88 22.37 51.78
CA GLN A 34 10.22 23.43 50.83
C GLN A 34 10.83 22.86 49.56
N ARG A 35 11.85 21.99 49.68
CA ARG A 35 12.51 21.37 48.52
C ARG A 35 11.60 20.40 47.80
N LYS A 36 10.71 19.70 48.51
CA LYS A 36 9.66 18.89 47.91
C LYS A 36 8.75 19.74 47.01
N LYS A 37 8.23 20.85 47.52
CA LYS A 37 7.35 21.75 46.74
C LYS A 37 8.06 22.32 45.51
N LEU A 38 9.34 22.68 45.64
CA LEU A 38 10.16 23.12 44.51
C LEU A 38 10.27 22.03 43.42
N SER A 39 10.50 20.78 43.81
CA SER A 39 10.57 19.65 42.89
C SER A 39 9.25 19.38 42.17
N GLU A 40 8.12 19.51 42.88
CA GLU A 40 6.78 19.32 42.31
C GLU A 40 6.43 20.43 41.30
N ASN A 41 6.75 21.68 41.64
CA ASN A 41 6.57 22.82 40.73
C ASN A 41 7.43 22.68 39.46
N PHE A 42 8.69 22.27 39.60
CA PHE A 42 9.55 22.00 38.44
C PHE A 42 8.97 20.88 37.57
N LEU A 43 8.48 19.80 38.19
CA LEU A 43 7.95 18.65 37.46
C LEU A 43 6.66 19.00 36.70
N LEU A 44 5.83 19.89 37.25
CA LEU A 44 4.65 20.45 36.59
C LEU A 44 5.05 21.24 35.33
N LEU A 45 5.94 22.23 35.48
CA LEU A 45 6.42 23.04 34.35
C LEU A 45 7.11 22.17 33.28
N TRP A 46 7.92 21.20 33.71
CA TRP A 46 8.59 20.26 32.82
C TRP A 46 7.60 19.41 32.00
N GLN A 47 6.49 19.00 32.61
CA GLN A 47 5.46 18.22 31.93
C GLN A 47 4.64 19.03 30.93
N GLU A 48 4.50 20.34 31.13
CA GLU A 48 3.78 21.21 30.19
C GLU A 48 4.65 21.62 29.00
N GLU A 49 5.91 22.03 29.25
CA GLU A 49 6.74 22.65 28.21
C GLU A 49 7.50 21.65 27.33
N VAL A 50 8.03 20.58 27.93
CA VAL A 50 8.92 19.66 27.22
C VAL A 50 8.23 18.86 26.10
N PRO A 51 6.98 18.37 26.26
CA PRO A 51 6.28 17.72 25.16
C PRO A 51 6.08 18.63 23.95
N VAL A 52 5.82 19.92 24.16
CA VAL A 52 5.66 20.92 23.08
C VAL A 52 6.97 21.08 22.31
N LEU A 53 8.09 21.20 23.03
CA LEU A 53 9.42 21.31 22.43
C LEU A 53 9.84 20.05 21.66
N ILE A 54 9.56 18.86 22.21
CA ILE A 54 9.82 17.58 21.55
C ILE A 54 8.98 17.45 20.27
N ASN A 55 7.70 17.81 20.32
CA ASN A 55 6.83 17.79 19.14
C ASN A 55 7.30 18.76 18.07
N LYS A 56 7.68 19.98 18.44
CA LYS A 56 8.26 20.96 17.52
C LYS A 56 9.51 20.40 16.83
N LYS A 57 10.43 19.82 17.59
CA LYS A 57 11.65 19.21 17.04
C LYS A 57 11.35 18.00 16.14
N ALA A 58 10.34 17.20 16.48
CA ALA A 58 9.90 16.09 15.63
C ALA A 58 9.38 16.57 14.27
N LEU A 59 8.66 17.70 14.24
CA LEU A 59 8.16 18.31 13.02
C LEU A 59 9.30 18.87 12.16
N GLU A 60 10.27 19.56 12.77
CA GLU A 60 11.48 20.05 12.10
C GLU A 60 12.29 18.90 11.49
N ASP A 61 12.60 17.86 12.28
CA ASP A 61 13.34 16.68 11.79
C ASP A 61 12.60 15.97 10.64
N GLN A 62 11.26 15.95 10.67
CA GLN A 62 10.45 15.43 9.57
C GLN A 62 10.50 16.32 8.33
N PHE A 63 10.49 17.64 8.51
CA PHE A 63 10.58 18.60 7.41
C PHE A 63 11.94 18.51 6.71
N ASP A 64 13.04 18.49 7.48
CA ASP A 64 14.40 18.38 6.95
C ASP A 64 14.62 17.04 6.22
N LYS A 65 14.08 15.95 6.76
CA LYS A 65 14.09 14.63 6.09
C LYS A 65 13.26 14.60 4.80
N ARG A 66 12.19 15.41 4.71
CA ARG A 66 11.40 15.53 3.48
C ARG A 66 12.13 16.36 2.43
N GLN A 67 12.78 17.45 2.81
CA GLN A 67 13.53 18.31 1.89
C GLN A 67 14.78 17.63 1.33
N SER A 68 15.55 16.93 2.16
CA SER A 68 16.77 16.22 1.73
C SER A 68 16.50 14.99 0.85
N LYS A 69 15.27 14.50 0.79
CA LYS A 69 14.92 13.30 0.02
C LYS A 69 14.68 13.64 -1.45
N LYS A 70 15.71 13.47 -2.28
CA LYS A 70 15.56 13.46 -3.74
C LYS A 70 14.68 12.27 -4.15
N ILE A 71 13.43 12.52 -4.54
CA ILE A 71 12.52 11.48 -5.06
C ILE A 71 12.77 11.37 -6.56
N VAL A 72 13.47 10.32 -6.99
CA VAL A 72 13.60 9.98 -8.41
C VAL A 72 12.34 9.27 -8.85
N LEU A 73 11.64 9.83 -9.85
CA LEU A 73 10.44 9.23 -10.42
C LEU A 73 10.82 8.23 -11.53
N PRO A 74 10.02 7.17 -11.77
CA PRO A 74 10.24 6.29 -12.90
C PRO A 74 10.07 7.05 -14.22
N SER A 75 10.80 6.62 -15.25
CA SER A 75 10.60 7.12 -16.62
C SER A 75 9.34 6.51 -17.24
N LYS A 76 8.81 7.15 -18.28
CA LYS A 76 7.64 6.63 -19.03
C LYS A 76 7.96 5.28 -19.65
N GLU A 77 9.18 5.12 -20.13
CA GLU A 77 9.70 3.91 -20.78
C GLU A 77 9.74 2.75 -19.80
N ASP A 78 10.22 2.97 -18.57
CA ASP A 78 10.26 1.91 -17.55
C ASP A 78 8.86 1.50 -17.09
N VAL A 79 7.92 2.45 -17.01
CA VAL A 79 6.51 2.14 -16.70
C VAL A 79 5.89 1.32 -17.84
N LYS A 80 6.16 1.70 -19.10
CA LYS A 80 5.69 0.97 -20.28
C LYS A 80 6.27 -0.45 -20.33
N ARG A 81 7.58 -0.63 -20.13
CA ARG A 81 8.23 -1.95 -20.07
C ARG A 81 7.57 -2.87 -19.05
N LEU A 82 7.27 -2.36 -17.86
CA LEU A 82 6.58 -3.14 -16.83
C LEU A 82 5.16 -3.52 -17.26
N TYR A 83 4.41 -2.60 -17.88
CA TYR A 83 3.06 -2.87 -18.37
C TYR A 83 3.06 -3.92 -19.49
N ASP A 84 3.95 -3.77 -20.46
CA ASP A 84 4.09 -4.68 -21.60
C ASP A 84 4.53 -6.07 -21.11
N TYR A 85 5.51 -6.14 -20.21
CA TYR A 85 5.94 -7.39 -19.57
C TYR A 85 4.76 -8.11 -18.91
N LEU A 86 4.00 -7.42 -18.04
CA LEU A 86 2.89 -8.05 -17.31
C LEU A 86 1.78 -8.55 -18.24
N ASN A 87 1.43 -7.77 -19.27
CA ASN A 87 0.40 -8.18 -20.23
C ASN A 87 0.86 -9.36 -21.07
N ASN A 88 2.13 -9.37 -21.50
CA ASN A 88 2.70 -10.47 -22.26
C ASN A 88 2.69 -11.77 -21.42
N GLU A 89 3.18 -11.71 -20.18
CA GLU A 89 3.16 -12.87 -19.27
C GLU A 89 1.73 -13.36 -18.99
N CYS A 90 0.77 -12.45 -18.79
CA CYS A 90 -0.64 -12.82 -18.64
C CYS A 90 -1.16 -13.56 -19.88
N ASN A 91 -0.93 -13.05 -21.09
CA ASN A 91 -1.40 -13.68 -22.32
C ASN A 91 -0.75 -15.07 -22.53
N ILE A 92 0.56 -15.19 -22.32
CA ILE A 92 1.26 -16.49 -22.41
C ILE A 92 0.67 -17.49 -21.42
N CYS A 93 0.46 -17.09 -20.16
CA CYS A 93 -0.12 -17.98 -19.16
C CYS A 93 -1.57 -18.34 -19.49
N LEU A 94 -2.36 -17.42 -20.05
CA LEU A 94 -3.72 -17.70 -20.49
C LEU A 94 -3.74 -18.73 -21.62
N GLU A 95 -2.87 -18.61 -22.63
CA GLU A 95 -2.80 -19.62 -23.70
C GLU A 95 -2.43 -20.99 -23.15
N ILE A 96 -1.41 -21.07 -22.28
CA ILE A 96 -1.02 -22.35 -21.65
C ILE A 96 -2.20 -22.99 -20.89
N LEU A 97 -2.96 -22.19 -20.14
CA LEU A 97 -4.09 -22.66 -19.32
C LEU A 97 -5.37 -22.92 -20.11
N LYS A 98 -5.45 -22.50 -21.38
CA LYS A 98 -6.54 -22.91 -22.28
C LYS A 98 -6.39 -24.37 -22.70
N ASP A 99 -5.15 -24.82 -22.89
CA ASP A 99 -4.84 -26.18 -23.35
C ASP A 99 -4.92 -27.18 -22.19
N GLU A 100 -4.12 -26.98 -21.14
CA GLU A 100 -4.10 -27.85 -19.97
C GLU A 100 -3.74 -27.07 -18.70
N PHE A 101 -4.18 -27.56 -17.54
CA PHE A 101 -3.78 -26.98 -16.28
C PHE A 101 -2.27 -27.12 -16.04
N ASN A 102 -1.62 -25.96 -15.88
CA ASN A 102 -0.23 -25.88 -15.48
C ASN A 102 -0.11 -25.01 -14.22
N PHE A 103 0.37 -25.61 -13.13
CA PHE A 103 0.48 -24.92 -11.83
C PHE A 103 1.37 -23.68 -11.89
N ASN A 104 2.49 -23.72 -12.63
CA ASN A 104 3.41 -22.59 -12.72
C ASN A 104 2.80 -21.45 -13.54
N ALA A 105 2.10 -21.76 -14.64
CA ALA A 105 1.37 -20.77 -15.43
C ALA A 105 0.24 -20.14 -14.61
N TRP A 106 -0.56 -20.94 -13.88
CA TRP A 106 -1.61 -20.42 -12.99
C TRP A 106 -1.04 -19.50 -11.90
N LYS A 107 0.06 -19.93 -11.27
CA LYS A 107 0.73 -19.16 -10.22
C LYS A 107 1.27 -17.84 -10.79
N LEU A 108 1.89 -17.85 -11.97
CA LEU A 108 2.42 -16.65 -12.61
C LEU A 108 1.29 -15.72 -13.07
N LEU A 109 0.24 -16.25 -13.71
CA LEU A 109 -0.97 -15.51 -14.07
C LEU A 109 -1.55 -14.77 -12.86
N THR A 110 -1.68 -15.47 -11.72
CA THR A 110 -2.19 -14.89 -10.47
C THR A 110 -1.30 -13.75 -9.98
N GLN A 111 0.02 -13.91 -10.06
CA GLN A 111 0.99 -12.89 -9.65
C GLN A 111 0.99 -11.67 -10.58
N CYS A 112 1.01 -11.87 -11.89
CA CYS A 112 0.99 -10.81 -12.89
C CYS A 112 -0.31 -10.01 -12.80
N THR A 113 -1.46 -10.70 -12.72
CA THR A 113 -2.79 -10.07 -12.61
C THR A 113 -2.91 -9.18 -11.38
N LEU A 114 -2.42 -9.63 -10.21
CA LEU A 114 -2.36 -8.82 -8.98
C LEU A 114 -1.60 -7.51 -9.20
N ILE A 115 -0.43 -7.57 -9.84
CA ILE A 115 0.41 -6.41 -10.07
C ILE A 115 -0.16 -5.49 -11.15
N SER A 116 -0.69 -6.04 -12.25
CA SER A 116 -1.37 -5.30 -13.30
C SER A 116 -2.52 -4.47 -12.74
N ILE A 117 -3.40 -5.07 -11.93
CA ILE A 117 -4.53 -4.37 -11.30
C ILE A 117 -4.03 -3.30 -10.32
N GLN A 118 -2.99 -3.60 -9.54
CA GLN A 118 -2.41 -2.62 -8.61
C GLN A 118 -1.86 -1.39 -9.31
N ILE A 119 -1.11 -1.57 -10.40
CA ILE A 119 -0.50 -0.48 -11.17
C ILE A 119 -1.59 0.33 -11.89
N PHE A 120 -2.48 -0.36 -12.61
CA PHE A 120 -3.56 0.27 -13.37
C PHE A 120 -4.44 1.16 -12.48
N ASN A 121 -4.81 0.66 -11.30
CA ASN A 121 -5.65 1.40 -10.35
C ASN A 121 -4.87 2.33 -9.41
N ARG A 122 -3.54 2.34 -9.50
CA ARG A 122 -2.64 3.12 -8.62
C ARG A 122 -2.89 2.86 -7.13
N ARG A 123 -3.32 1.65 -6.78
CA ARG A 123 -3.73 1.28 -5.41
C ARG A 123 -2.56 0.81 -4.58
N ARG A 124 -2.70 0.92 -3.25
CA ARG A 124 -1.71 0.34 -2.34
C ARG A 124 -1.76 -1.19 -2.49
N ALA A 125 -0.61 -1.83 -2.37
CA ALA A 125 -0.50 -3.30 -2.36
C ALA A 125 -1.56 -3.94 -1.44
N GLY A 126 -1.67 -3.46 -0.20
CA GLY A 126 -2.61 -3.97 0.79
C GLY A 126 -4.10 -3.82 0.45
N GLU A 127 -4.46 -3.00 -0.54
CA GLU A 127 -5.85 -2.85 -1.01
C GLU A 127 -6.19 -3.93 -2.05
N ILE A 128 -5.25 -4.26 -2.95
CA ILE A 128 -5.49 -5.22 -4.04
C ILE A 128 -5.12 -6.66 -3.64
N GLU A 129 -4.06 -6.86 -2.85
CA GLU A 129 -3.62 -8.20 -2.44
C GLU A 129 -4.65 -8.93 -1.57
N ARG A 130 -5.64 -8.20 -1.03
CA ARG A 130 -6.75 -8.72 -0.21
C ARG A 130 -8.10 -8.67 -0.92
N LEU A 131 -8.12 -8.55 -2.25
CA LEU A 131 -9.33 -8.55 -3.03
C LEU A 131 -10.09 -9.88 -2.86
N LEU A 132 -11.37 -9.80 -2.48
CA LEU A 132 -12.21 -10.96 -2.21
C LEU A 132 -13.01 -11.36 -3.44
N ILE A 133 -13.32 -12.66 -3.55
CA ILE A 133 -14.20 -13.21 -4.59
C ILE A 133 -15.59 -12.55 -4.54
N ALA A 134 -16.12 -12.30 -3.34
CA ALA A 134 -17.39 -11.60 -3.16
C ALA A 134 -17.39 -10.17 -3.74
N ASN A 135 -16.25 -9.46 -3.70
CA ASN A 135 -16.14 -8.15 -4.33
C ASN A 135 -16.17 -8.25 -5.86
N TYR A 136 -15.66 -9.35 -6.42
CA TYR A 136 -15.66 -9.60 -7.85
C TYR A 136 -17.01 -10.10 -8.38
N GLN A 137 -17.78 -10.83 -7.57
CA GLN A 137 -19.13 -11.26 -7.94
C GLN A 137 -20.13 -10.08 -8.02
N THR A 138 -19.86 -9.00 -7.27
CA THR A 138 -20.65 -7.76 -7.25
C THR A 138 -20.13 -6.72 -8.25
N LYS A 139 -19.42 -7.16 -9.27
CA LYS A 139 -18.85 -6.29 -10.31
C LYS A 139 -19.96 -5.67 -11.16
N GLN A 140 -19.78 -4.40 -11.51
CA GLN A 140 -20.77 -3.61 -12.26
C GLN A 140 -20.11 -2.99 -13.49
N ASP A 141 -20.87 -2.83 -14.56
CA ASP A 141 -20.39 -2.12 -15.74
C ASP A 141 -20.07 -0.67 -15.37
N LEU A 142 -18.94 -0.17 -15.87
CA LEU A 142 -18.47 1.17 -15.49
C LEU A 142 -19.52 2.25 -15.82
N THR A 143 -20.30 2.05 -16.89
CA THR A 143 -21.29 3.01 -17.39
C THR A 143 -22.52 3.20 -16.48
N GLU A 144 -22.84 2.26 -15.60
CA GLU A 144 -24.03 2.35 -14.74
C GLU A 144 -23.92 3.42 -13.65
N HIS A 145 -22.68 3.79 -13.29
CA HIS A 145 -22.39 4.69 -12.16
C HIS A 145 -21.57 5.92 -12.54
N ILE A 146 -21.37 6.18 -13.83
CA ILE A 146 -20.84 7.48 -14.27
C ILE A 146 -21.98 8.50 -14.21
N ASP A 147 -21.70 9.68 -13.67
CA ASP A 147 -22.59 10.83 -13.74
C ASP A 147 -23.04 11.03 -15.20
N LYS A 148 -24.36 10.99 -15.44
CA LYS A 148 -24.93 11.05 -16.79
C LYS A 148 -24.54 12.33 -17.53
N GLU A 149 -24.32 13.45 -16.83
CA GLU A 149 -23.85 14.69 -17.44
C GLU A 149 -22.36 14.63 -17.77
N LEU A 150 -21.55 14.02 -16.93
CA LEU A 150 -20.12 13.80 -17.20
C LEU A 150 -19.93 12.83 -18.37
N TYR A 151 -20.70 11.74 -18.40
CA TYR A 151 -20.65 10.74 -19.47
C TYR A 151 -21.03 11.33 -20.83
N LYS A 152 -22.04 12.21 -20.87
CA LYS A 152 -22.44 12.92 -22.10
C LYS A 152 -21.33 13.80 -22.67
N LYS A 153 -20.47 14.38 -21.82
CA LYS A 153 -19.33 15.23 -22.21
C LYS A 153 -18.12 14.46 -22.73
N LEU A 154 -18.08 13.13 -22.58
CA LEU A 154 -17.00 12.29 -23.12
C LEU A 154 -17.15 12.13 -24.65
N ALA A 155 -16.02 12.06 -25.35
CA ALA A 155 -16.00 11.69 -26.77
C ALA A 155 -16.50 10.25 -26.95
N ASP A 156 -17.10 9.94 -28.10
CA ASP A 156 -17.69 8.62 -28.35
C ASP A 156 -16.64 7.49 -28.37
N THR A 157 -15.42 7.80 -28.77
CA THR A 157 -14.26 6.91 -28.64
C THR A 157 -13.97 6.56 -27.18
N THR A 158 -13.96 7.55 -26.29
CA THR A 158 -13.78 7.37 -24.84
C THR A 158 -14.94 6.60 -24.21
N LYS A 159 -16.18 6.84 -24.65
CA LYS A 159 -17.35 6.07 -24.20
C LYS A 159 -17.24 4.60 -24.57
N ASN A 160 -16.86 4.31 -25.82
CA ASN A 160 -16.69 2.94 -26.29
C ASN A 160 -15.55 2.23 -25.56
N PHE A 161 -14.46 2.94 -25.27
CA PHE A 161 -13.38 2.41 -24.43
C PHE A 161 -13.85 2.14 -23.00
N ALA A 162 -14.59 3.07 -22.38
CA ALA A 162 -15.08 2.93 -21.00
C ALA A 162 -16.04 1.74 -20.81
N LYS A 163 -16.87 1.41 -21.82
CA LYS A 163 -17.78 0.25 -21.80
C LYS A 163 -17.06 -1.10 -21.64
N GLN A 164 -15.78 -1.17 -21.98
CA GLN A 164 -14.99 -2.40 -21.85
C GLN A 164 -14.50 -2.64 -20.41
N PHE A 165 -14.64 -1.65 -19.53
CA PHE A 165 -14.16 -1.75 -18.15
C PHE A 165 -15.30 -2.12 -17.21
N VAL A 166 -14.94 -2.95 -16.24
CA VAL A 166 -15.82 -3.32 -15.14
C VAL A 166 -15.28 -2.70 -13.85
N ARG A 167 -16.19 -2.25 -12.98
CA ARG A 167 -15.87 -1.64 -11.70
C ARG A 167 -16.22 -2.59 -10.54
N LEU A 168 -15.27 -2.73 -9.62
CA LEU A 168 -15.46 -3.34 -8.30
C LEU A 168 -15.46 -2.26 -7.22
N THR A 169 -16.17 -2.50 -6.12
CA THR A 169 -16.07 -1.68 -4.92
C THR A 169 -15.50 -2.50 -3.77
N ILE A 170 -14.35 -2.06 -3.24
CA ILE A 170 -13.67 -2.70 -2.11
C ILE A 170 -13.68 -1.81 -0.86
N ARG A 171 -13.48 -2.41 0.32
CA ARG A 171 -13.40 -1.69 1.58
C ARG A 171 -12.00 -1.14 1.82
N GLY A 172 -11.85 0.18 1.76
CA GLY A 172 -10.63 0.89 2.09
C GLY A 172 -10.44 1.16 3.59
N LYS A 173 -9.41 1.94 3.92
CA LYS A 173 -9.10 2.34 5.31
C LYS A 173 -10.31 3.05 5.94
N ARG A 174 -10.62 2.72 7.19
CA ARG A 174 -11.79 3.23 7.95
C ARG A 174 -13.14 2.93 7.26
N GLY A 175 -13.21 1.86 6.47
CA GLY A 175 -14.46 1.43 5.85
C GLY A 175 -14.91 2.23 4.63
N ARG A 176 -14.09 3.16 4.13
CA ARG A 176 -14.44 3.96 2.93
C ARG A 176 -14.54 3.05 1.70
N PRO A 177 -15.58 3.16 0.87
CA PRO A 177 -15.65 2.41 -0.37
C PRO A 177 -14.59 2.92 -1.35
N VAL A 178 -13.92 2.00 -2.03
CA VAL A 178 -12.82 2.28 -2.95
C VAL A 178 -13.10 1.58 -4.28
N PRO A 179 -13.22 2.32 -5.40
CA PRO A 179 -13.43 1.70 -6.70
C PRO A 179 -12.12 1.09 -7.24
N VAL A 180 -12.24 -0.06 -7.89
CA VAL A 180 -11.18 -0.74 -8.67
C VAL A 180 -11.75 -1.02 -10.06
N LEU A 181 -11.06 -0.54 -11.09
CA LEU A 181 -11.38 -0.77 -12.49
C LEU A 181 -10.59 -1.97 -13.01
N LEU A 182 -11.28 -2.83 -13.77
CA LEU A 182 -10.71 -3.98 -14.43
C LEU A 182 -10.92 -3.81 -15.94
N ASN A 183 -9.85 -4.01 -16.71
CA ASN A 183 -9.93 -4.10 -18.16
C ASN A 183 -10.34 -5.54 -18.58
N PRO A 184 -10.70 -5.78 -19.85
CA PRO A 184 -11.11 -7.11 -20.31
C PRO A 184 -10.07 -8.20 -20.04
N LEU A 185 -8.78 -7.88 -20.21
CA LEU A 185 -7.70 -8.83 -19.92
C LEU A 185 -7.68 -9.23 -18.44
N ALA A 186 -7.81 -8.28 -17.51
CA ALA A 186 -7.83 -8.57 -16.08
C ALA A 186 -9.06 -9.38 -15.67
N VAL A 187 -10.23 -9.12 -16.28
CA VAL A 187 -11.44 -9.93 -16.08
C VAL A 187 -11.18 -11.38 -16.51
N ASN A 188 -10.69 -11.58 -17.74
CA ASN A 188 -10.36 -12.91 -18.25
C ASN A 188 -9.34 -13.63 -17.36
N CYS A 189 -8.27 -12.93 -16.95
CA CYS A 189 -7.28 -13.49 -16.02
C CYS A 189 -7.91 -13.92 -14.69
N ILE A 190 -8.76 -13.07 -14.08
CA ILE A 190 -9.43 -13.41 -12.82
C ILE A 190 -10.35 -14.62 -13.01
N ASP A 191 -11.14 -14.66 -14.08
CA ASP A 191 -12.04 -15.78 -14.37
C ASP A 191 -11.27 -17.10 -14.51
N THR A 192 -10.16 -17.10 -15.26
CA THR A 192 -9.27 -18.27 -15.38
C THR A 192 -8.63 -18.65 -14.05
N ILE A 193 -8.17 -17.68 -13.25
CA ILE A 193 -7.61 -17.93 -11.92
C ILE A 193 -8.64 -18.62 -11.02
N LEU A 194 -9.89 -18.15 -11.05
CA LEU A 194 -10.98 -18.68 -10.23
C LEU A 194 -11.40 -20.08 -10.69
N ALA A 195 -11.44 -20.35 -11.99
CA ALA A 195 -11.78 -21.66 -12.56
C ALA A 195 -10.82 -22.78 -12.11
N TYR A 196 -9.51 -22.47 -12.03
CA TYR A 196 -8.47 -23.45 -11.71
C TYR A 196 -8.07 -23.50 -10.22
N ARG A 197 -8.80 -22.85 -9.31
CA ARG A 197 -8.44 -22.80 -7.88
C ARG A 197 -8.31 -24.16 -7.23
N GLU A 198 -9.24 -25.06 -7.52
CA GLU A 198 -9.27 -26.40 -6.94
C GLU A 198 -8.07 -27.22 -7.41
N GLN A 199 -7.79 -27.21 -8.72
CA GLN A 199 -6.64 -27.88 -9.31
C GLN A 199 -5.31 -27.30 -8.82
N ALA A 200 -5.27 -26.00 -8.53
CA ALA A 200 -4.13 -25.34 -7.87
C ALA A 200 -4.03 -25.63 -6.37
N ASN A 201 -4.86 -26.53 -5.81
CA ASN A 201 -4.87 -26.90 -4.40
C ASN A 201 -5.08 -25.69 -3.46
N VAL A 202 -5.96 -24.77 -3.85
CA VAL A 202 -6.42 -23.67 -3.01
C VAL A 202 -7.60 -24.15 -2.16
N ARG A 203 -7.52 -23.96 -0.84
CA ARG A 203 -8.61 -24.31 0.08
C ARG A 203 -9.92 -23.60 -0.27
N SER A 204 -11.03 -24.34 -0.18
CA SER A 204 -12.38 -23.83 -0.44
C SER A 204 -12.79 -22.68 0.48
N ASN A 205 -12.30 -22.66 1.73
CA ASN A 205 -12.55 -21.57 2.69
C ASN A 205 -11.69 -20.31 2.46
N ASN A 206 -10.86 -20.28 1.42
CA ASN A 206 -10.05 -19.11 1.06
C ASN A 206 -10.85 -18.18 0.16
N GLU A 207 -11.23 -17.02 0.69
CA GLU A 207 -12.08 -16.04 0.00
C GLU A 207 -11.30 -15.06 -0.90
N PHE A 208 -9.97 -15.11 -0.90
CA PHE A 208 -9.15 -14.19 -1.68
C PHE A 208 -9.02 -14.65 -3.13
N ILE A 209 -9.12 -13.71 -4.07
CA ILE A 209 -8.86 -13.98 -5.50
C ILE A 209 -7.41 -14.39 -5.69
N PHE A 210 -6.48 -13.60 -5.16
CA PHE A 210 -5.04 -13.85 -5.21
C PHE A 210 -4.61 -14.75 -4.05
N SER A 211 -5.15 -15.96 -3.99
CA SER A 211 -4.89 -16.94 -2.94
C SER A 211 -3.53 -17.62 -3.08
N VAL A 212 -3.01 -18.13 -1.97
CA VAL A 212 -1.83 -19.01 -1.96
C VAL A 212 -2.29 -20.47 -1.91
N PRO A 213 -1.80 -21.34 -2.81
CA PRO A 213 -1.96 -22.80 -2.74
C PRO A 213 -1.45 -23.42 -1.43
N GLY A 214 -2.10 -24.50 -0.98
CA GLY A 214 -1.60 -25.37 0.07
C GLY A 214 -2.27 -25.25 1.43
N ASN A 215 -1.79 -26.09 2.35
CA ASN A 215 -2.51 -26.44 3.59
C ASN A 215 -1.85 -25.92 4.88
N ASN A 216 -1.09 -24.84 4.83
CA ASN A 216 -0.46 -24.30 6.02
C ASN A 216 -1.29 -23.16 6.64
N ASP A 217 -1.94 -23.43 7.78
CA ASP A 217 -2.75 -22.45 8.52
C ASP A 217 -1.95 -21.27 9.09
N THR A 218 -0.63 -21.42 9.24
CA THR A 218 0.24 -20.32 9.69
C THR A 218 0.67 -19.38 8.56
N ALA A 219 0.50 -19.80 7.30
CA ALA A 219 0.85 -19.00 6.15
C ALA A 219 -0.25 -17.99 5.81
N LYS A 220 0.15 -16.88 5.15
CA LYS A 220 -0.83 -15.91 4.65
C LYS A 220 -1.68 -16.57 3.56
N LYS A 221 -3.00 -16.38 3.67
CA LYS A 221 -3.98 -16.91 2.71
C LYS A 221 -3.92 -16.25 1.32
N TYR A 222 -3.16 -15.17 1.15
CA TYR A 222 -3.09 -14.39 -0.09
C TYR A 222 -1.65 -14.05 -0.48
N ILE A 223 -1.45 -13.86 -1.79
CA ILE A 223 -0.17 -13.50 -2.39
C ILE A 223 0.19 -12.07 -2.05
N ARG A 224 1.46 -11.83 -1.70
CA ARG A 224 1.94 -10.49 -1.32
C ARG A 224 2.41 -9.71 -2.54
N ALA A 225 1.88 -8.51 -2.74
CA ALA A 225 2.20 -7.74 -3.94
C ALA A 225 3.57 -7.06 -3.87
N CYS A 226 4.04 -6.64 -2.69
CA CYS A 226 5.33 -5.93 -2.56
C CYS A 226 6.55 -6.76 -3.02
N PRO A 227 6.71 -8.05 -2.62
CA PRO A 227 7.79 -8.89 -3.14
C PRO A 227 7.71 -9.09 -4.66
N LEU A 228 6.50 -9.31 -5.20
CA LEU A 228 6.30 -9.46 -6.65
C LEU A 228 6.68 -8.21 -7.42
N MET A 229 6.24 -7.03 -6.95
CA MET A 229 6.60 -5.76 -7.58
C MET A 229 8.13 -5.58 -7.64
N ARG A 230 8.86 -6.00 -6.59
CA ARG A 230 10.32 -5.95 -6.59
C ARG A 230 10.91 -6.87 -7.67
N ARG A 231 10.41 -8.09 -7.75
CA ARG A 231 10.83 -9.06 -8.77
C ARG A 231 10.51 -8.55 -10.18
N PHE A 232 9.25 -8.29 -10.49
CA PHE A 232 8.83 -7.87 -11.83
C PHE A 232 9.41 -6.53 -12.29
N SER A 233 9.71 -5.61 -11.38
CA SER A 233 10.45 -4.38 -11.76
C SER A 233 11.85 -4.65 -12.30
N THR A 234 12.43 -5.80 -11.93
CA THR A 234 13.75 -6.25 -12.41
C THR A 234 13.57 -7.10 -13.66
N ASP A 235 12.64 -8.06 -13.62
CA ASP A 235 12.37 -8.99 -14.73
C ASP A 235 11.92 -8.25 -16.01
N CYS A 236 11.25 -7.10 -15.89
CA CYS A 236 10.83 -6.31 -17.04
C CYS A 236 11.96 -5.51 -17.74
N GLY A 237 13.20 -5.60 -17.26
CA GLY A 237 14.35 -4.92 -17.86
C GLY A 237 14.31 -3.39 -17.72
N ALA A 238 13.68 -2.86 -16.66
CA ALA A 238 13.67 -1.43 -16.38
C ALA A 238 15.08 -0.92 -16.08
N ALA A 239 15.39 0.30 -16.53
CA ALA A 239 16.68 0.94 -16.27
C ALA A 239 16.83 1.27 -14.77
N MET A 240 15.75 1.70 -14.11
CA MET A 240 15.72 1.93 -12.68
C MET A 240 14.58 1.18 -11.98
N PRO A 241 14.72 -0.13 -11.74
CA PRO A 241 13.70 -0.96 -11.09
C PRO A 241 13.22 -0.42 -9.74
N SER A 242 14.07 0.31 -9.00
CA SER A 242 13.75 0.87 -7.68
C SER A 242 12.63 1.92 -7.72
N THR A 243 12.50 2.62 -8.84
CA THR A 243 11.53 3.71 -9.05
C THR A 243 10.13 3.20 -9.42
N LEU A 244 10.03 1.98 -9.96
CA LEU A 244 8.77 1.29 -10.28
C LEU A 244 8.08 0.69 -9.04
N ARG A 245 8.67 0.82 -7.86
CA ARG A 245 8.16 0.22 -6.62
C ARG A 245 7.44 1.24 -5.73
N GLY A 246 6.45 0.77 -4.98
CA GLY A 246 5.96 1.45 -3.78
C GLY A 246 5.18 2.76 -4.00
N THR A 247 5.52 3.80 -3.25
CA THR A 247 4.86 5.12 -3.28
C THR A 247 5.31 5.98 -4.47
N THR A 248 6.51 5.73 -4.99
CA THR A 248 7.10 6.51 -6.09
C THR A 248 6.30 6.33 -7.38
N LEU A 249 6.02 5.09 -7.79
CA LEU A 249 5.19 4.80 -8.96
C LEU A 249 3.79 5.42 -8.81
N ARG A 250 3.15 5.26 -7.64
CA ARG A 250 1.81 5.84 -7.40
C ARG A 250 1.78 7.37 -7.46
N LYS A 251 2.89 8.05 -7.16
CA LYS A 251 3.03 9.50 -7.31
C LYS A 251 3.28 9.90 -8.77
N HIS A 252 4.10 9.14 -9.50
CA HIS A 252 4.43 9.46 -10.90
C HIS A 252 3.27 9.22 -11.87
N VAL A 253 2.54 8.11 -11.73
CA VAL A 253 1.39 7.82 -12.60
C VAL A 253 0.28 8.89 -12.44
N ALA A 254 0.24 9.62 -11.31
CA ALA A 254 -0.61 10.80 -11.14
C ALA A 254 -0.27 11.96 -12.09
N LEU A 255 0.96 12.02 -12.60
CA LEU A 255 1.47 13.10 -13.43
C LEU A 255 1.41 12.79 -14.94
N THR A 256 1.13 11.54 -15.36
CA THR A 256 1.55 11.09 -16.70
C THR A 256 0.53 10.25 -17.49
N LEU A 257 -0.64 9.88 -16.95
CA LEU A 257 -1.69 9.26 -17.78
C LEU A 257 -2.49 10.32 -18.56
N HIS A 258 -1.82 10.88 -19.58
CA HIS A 258 -2.45 11.25 -20.84
C HIS A 258 -1.95 10.21 -21.86
N TYR A 259 -2.69 9.11 -22.01
CA TYR A 259 -2.56 8.18 -23.11
C TYR A 259 -3.97 7.87 -23.60
#